data_AF-A0ABD3NNK5-F1
#
_entry.id   AF-A0ABD3NNK5-F1
#
_cell.length_a   1.000
_cell.length_b   1.000
_cell.length_c   1.000
_cell.angle_alpha   90.00
_cell.angle_beta   90.00
_cell.angle_gamma   90.00
#
_symmetry.space_group_name_H-M   'P 1'
#
loop_
_entity.id
_entity.type
_entity.pdbx_description
1 polymer ?
#
loop_
_entity_poly.entity_id
_entity_poly.type
_entity_poly.pdbx_seq_one_letter_code
_entity_poly.pdbx_strand_id
1 'polypeptide(L)'
;MYDNVKAAQQLFDQRNPNAAKDDWKRHVSLAYDEMSVKGRFSVNYHTNELVDIADDAFEKSVIEREFQALSADWNGDDEDESEIVVPQPTKYFLAFMATTLDASSSKQHIFVARYGVKKTQYTFLARRLKEIPSLLFNHGFIVSQVGNDGAVENRTATKVTANILASEYLPTKFTAQELSGLNLDFPIGYYHPNPGFKEHPIFFSGDMPHLVKRYGMHSITSLGLLHFERDS
;
A
#
# COMPACT_ATOMS: atom_id res chain seq x y z
N MET A 1 10.59 5.81 -23.24
CA MET A 1 9.94 5.93 -21.91
C MET A 1 10.60 6.98 -21.02
N TYR A 2 11.94 7.08 -21.00
CA TYR A 2 12.68 8.06 -20.18
C TYR A 2 12.54 9.53 -20.62
N ASP A 3 12.35 9.80 -21.92
CA ASP A 3 12.20 11.18 -22.42
C ASP A 3 10.91 11.86 -21.92
N ASN A 4 9.85 11.07 -21.74
CA ASN A 4 8.57 11.56 -21.19
C ASN A 4 8.70 12.00 -19.72
N VAL A 5 9.60 11.36 -18.96
CA VAL A 5 9.79 11.64 -17.52
C VAL A 5 10.52 12.96 -17.33
N LYS A 6 11.59 13.22 -18.10
CA LYS A 6 12.29 14.50 -18.05
C LYS A 6 11.41 15.65 -18.55
N ALA A 7 10.63 15.42 -19.61
CA ALA A 7 9.69 16.41 -20.12
C ALA A 7 8.59 16.75 -19.10
N ALA A 8 8.03 15.74 -18.42
CA ALA A 8 7.03 15.94 -17.38
C ALA A 8 7.58 16.72 -16.17
N GLN A 9 8.79 16.39 -15.73
CA GLN A 9 9.49 17.12 -14.66
C GLN A 9 9.71 18.59 -15.05
N GLN A 10 10.22 18.85 -16.26
CA GLN A 10 10.43 20.21 -16.75
C GLN A 10 9.13 21.01 -16.85
N LEU A 11 8.05 20.40 -17.33
CA LEU A 11 6.71 21.01 -17.38
C LEU A 11 6.19 21.32 -15.97
N PHE A 12 6.41 20.44 -15.00
CA PHE A 12 6.02 20.65 -13.61
C PHE A 12 6.81 21.81 -13.00
N ASP A 13 8.14 21.83 -13.15
CA ASP A 13 9.01 22.86 -12.58
C ASP A 13 8.74 24.24 -13.22
N GLN A 14 8.45 24.29 -14.53
CA GLN A 14 8.02 25.52 -15.21
C GLN A 14 6.69 26.06 -14.68
N ARG A 15 5.74 25.18 -14.35
CA ARG A 15 4.44 25.57 -13.77
C ARG A 15 4.56 25.97 -12.29
N ASN A 16 5.63 25.57 -11.62
CA ASN A 16 5.84 25.78 -10.19
C ASN A 16 7.23 26.37 -9.93
N PRO A 17 7.47 27.66 -10.28
CA PRO A 17 8.81 28.28 -10.22
C PRO A 17 9.40 28.37 -8.80
N ASN A 18 8.59 28.16 -7.75
CA ASN A 18 9.04 28.05 -6.36
C ASN A 18 9.29 26.59 -5.91
N ALA A 19 9.35 25.62 -6.83
CA ALA A 19 9.41 24.20 -6.52
C ALA A 19 10.53 23.82 -5.55
N ALA A 20 11.70 24.48 -5.59
CA ALA A 20 12.78 24.22 -4.64
C ALA A 20 12.48 24.71 -3.21
N LYS A 21 11.70 25.80 -3.07
CA LYS A 21 11.32 26.38 -1.77
C LYS A 21 10.11 25.66 -1.15
N ASP A 22 9.26 25.11 -1.99
CA ASP A 22 8.06 24.35 -1.60
C ASP A 22 8.25 22.83 -1.80
N ASP A 23 9.48 22.36 -2.01
CA ASP A 23 9.75 20.96 -2.33
C ASP A 23 9.16 20.04 -1.27
N TRP A 24 9.31 20.43 0.00
CA TRP A 24 8.75 19.78 1.19
C TRP A 24 7.24 19.51 1.10
N LYS A 25 6.44 20.35 0.43
CA LYS A 25 4.98 20.17 0.25
C LYS A 25 4.65 19.01 -0.69
N ARG A 26 5.61 18.63 -1.53
CA ARG A 26 5.50 17.50 -2.46
C ARG A 26 5.80 16.18 -1.78
N HIS A 27 6.37 16.20 -0.57
CA HIS A 27 6.72 14.97 0.13
C HIS A 27 5.46 14.28 0.66
N VAL A 28 5.42 12.97 0.42
CA VAL A 28 4.33 12.10 0.85
C VAL A 28 4.87 10.86 1.57
N SER A 29 4.06 10.36 2.48
CA SER A 29 4.15 9.03 3.06
C SER A 29 3.30 8.08 2.26
N LEU A 30 3.88 7.01 1.72
CA LEU A 30 3.12 5.95 1.07
C LEU A 30 2.82 4.86 2.10
N ALA A 31 1.56 4.61 2.42
CA ALA A 31 1.14 3.49 3.23
C ALA A 31 0.39 2.47 2.38
N TYR A 32 0.46 1.20 2.75
CA TYR A 32 -0.36 0.18 2.12
C TYR A 32 -0.78 -0.89 3.11
N ASP A 33 -1.95 -1.45 2.88
CA ASP A 33 -2.52 -2.51 3.71
C ASP A 33 -3.46 -3.41 2.89
N GLU A 34 -3.64 -4.63 3.36
CA GLU A 34 -4.61 -5.58 2.83
C GLU A 34 -5.92 -5.45 3.61
N MET A 35 -6.96 -4.96 2.94
CA MET A 35 -8.28 -4.84 3.52
C MET A 35 -9.17 -5.98 3.02
N SER A 36 -9.81 -6.66 3.96
CA SER A 36 -10.93 -7.55 3.63
C SER A 36 -12.21 -6.72 3.52
N VAL A 37 -12.95 -6.89 2.43
CA VAL A 37 -14.25 -6.24 2.24
C VAL A 37 -15.34 -7.25 2.55
N LYS A 38 -16.25 -6.89 3.45
CA LYS A 38 -17.51 -7.62 3.66
C LYS A 38 -18.47 -7.15 2.57
N GLY A 39 -18.52 -7.92 1.48
CA GLY A 39 -19.09 -7.48 0.21
C GLY A 39 -20.53 -6.97 0.28
N ARG A 40 -20.80 -5.93 -0.49
CA ARG A 40 -22.13 -5.55 -0.98
C ARG A 40 -21.97 -5.12 -2.42
N PHE A 41 -22.82 -5.62 -3.31
CA PHE A 41 -22.80 -5.21 -4.72
C PHE A 41 -22.87 -3.68 -4.85
N SER A 42 -21.95 -3.12 -5.62
CA SER A 42 -22.02 -1.72 -6.03
C SER A 42 -21.60 -1.63 -7.49
N VAL A 43 -22.58 -1.32 -8.35
CA VAL A 43 -22.33 -0.92 -9.73
C VAL A 43 -22.08 0.57 -9.73
N ASN A 44 -20.99 1.00 -10.35
CA ASN A 44 -20.79 2.42 -10.58
C ASN A 44 -21.67 2.84 -11.77
N TYR A 45 -22.78 3.51 -11.46
CA TYR A 45 -23.76 3.99 -12.46
C TYR A 45 -23.17 4.96 -13.50
N HIS A 46 -21.97 5.49 -13.28
CA HIS A 46 -21.30 6.38 -14.24
C HIS A 46 -20.35 5.65 -15.19
N THR A 47 -19.82 4.48 -14.80
CA THR A 47 -18.85 3.72 -15.61
C THR A 47 -19.39 2.38 -16.09
N ASN A 48 -20.56 1.94 -15.60
CA ASN A 48 -21.10 0.59 -15.80
C ASN A 48 -20.12 -0.52 -15.40
N GLU A 49 -19.15 -0.19 -14.56
CA GLU A 49 -18.21 -1.17 -14.03
C GLU A 49 -18.76 -1.78 -12.74
N LEU A 50 -18.59 -3.09 -12.62
CA LEU A 50 -18.89 -3.84 -11.42
C LEU A 50 -17.77 -3.58 -10.41
N VAL A 51 -18.05 -2.81 -9.36
CA VAL A 51 -17.02 -2.27 -8.47
C VAL A 51 -16.88 -3.09 -7.18
N ASP A 52 -17.85 -3.96 -6.88
CA ASP A 52 -17.85 -4.76 -5.65
C ASP A 52 -18.67 -6.05 -5.83
N ILE A 53 -18.17 -7.20 -5.37
CA ILE A 53 -18.84 -8.49 -5.50
C ILE A 53 -18.85 -9.19 -4.13
N ALA A 54 -20.05 -9.54 -3.65
CA ALA A 54 -20.27 -10.21 -2.37
C ALA A 54 -20.20 -11.75 -2.47
N ASP A 55 -20.16 -12.42 -1.31
CA ASP A 55 -19.98 -13.87 -1.16
C ASP A 55 -21.29 -14.67 -1.37
N ASP A 56 -22.43 -14.03 -1.12
CA ASP A 56 -23.79 -14.56 -1.32
C ASP A 56 -24.34 -14.32 -2.74
N ALA A 57 -23.61 -13.54 -3.54
CA ALA A 57 -23.84 -13.33 -4.97
C ALA A 57 -23.97 -14.62 -5.78
N PHE A 58 -23.33 -15.70 -5.30
CA PHE A 58 -23.34 -17.02 -5.92
C PHE A 58 -24.16 -18.04 -5.15
N GLU A 59 -24.88 -17.62 -4.09
CA GLU A 59 -25.88 -18.50 -3.50
C GLU A 59 -26.98 -18.75 -4.52
N LYS A 60 -27.21 -20.02 -4.83
CA LYS A 60 -28.18 -20.44 -5.84
C LYS A 60 -29.56 -19.80 -5.61
N SER A 61 -29.97 -19.63 -4.34
CA SER A 61 -31.22 -18.98 -3.94
C SER A 61 -31.28 -17.48 -4.27
N VAL A 62 -30.15 -16.77 -4.21
CA VAL A 62 -30.06 -15.34 -4.55
C VAL A 62 -30.01 -15.18 -6.06
N ILE A 63 -29.22 -16.00 -6.75
CA ILE A 63 -29.20 -16.07 -8.22
C ILE A 63 -30.60 -16.39 -8.74
N GLU A 64 -31.27 -17.43 -8.25
CA GLU A 64 -32.62 -17.82 -8.69
C GLU A 64 -33.65 -16.69 -8.47
N ARG A 65 -33.56 -15.97 -7.34
CA ARG A 65 -34.43 -14.83 -7.05
C ARG A 65 -34.18 -13.66 -8.01
N GLU A 66 -32.93 -13.36 -8.31
CA GLU A 66 -32.56 -12.27 -9.23
C GLU A 66 -32.81 -12.65 -10.69
N PHE A 67 -32.62 -13.93 -11.06
CA PHE A 67 -32.95 -14.48 -12.37
C PHE A 67 -34.47 -14.52 -12.58
N GLN A 68 -35.26 -14.82 -11.55
CA GLN A 68 -36.73 -14.68 -11.61
C GLN A 68 -37.15 -13.22 -11.79
N ALA A 69 -36.50 -12.28 -11.11
CA ALA A 69 -36.76 -10.85 -11.27
C ALA A 69 -36.37 -10.32 -12.66
N LEU A 70 -35.30 -10.85 -13.26
CA LEU A 70 -34.83 -10.48 -14.60
C LEU A 70 -35.62 -11.19 -15.72
N SER A 71 -35.99 -12.46 -15.54
CA SER A 71 -36.80 -13.24 -16.50
C SER A 71 -38.25 -12.75 -16.61
N ALA A 72 -38.74 -12.01 -15.60
CA ALA A 72 -40.01 -11.31 -15.70
C ALA A 72 -39.98 -10.14 -16.72
N ASP A 73 -38.78 -9.60 -17.03
CA ASP A 73 -38.57 -8.47 -17.94
C ASP A 73 -37.89 -8.85 -19.28
N TRP A 74 -37.49 -10.11 -19.46
CA TRP A 74 -36.71 -10.56 -20.62
C TRP A 74 -37.37 -11.73 -21.35
N ASN A 75 -38.23 -11.40 -22.32
CA ASN A 75 -38.62 -12.32 -23.39
C ASN A 75 -37.51 -12.32 -24.44
N GLY A 76 -36.67 -13.36 -24.45
CA GLY A 76 -35.65 -13.53 -25.47
C GLY A 76 -34.93 -14.86 -25.32
N ASP A 77 -35.38 -15.84 -26.10
CA ASP A 77 -34.67 -17.09 -26.38
C ASP A 77 -33.30 -16.76 -27.01
N ASP A 78 -32.23 -17.39 -26.50
CA ASP A 78 -31.21 -18.03 -27.35
C ASP A 78 -30.22 -18.80 -26.47
N GLU A 79 -30.17 -20.11 -26.71
CA GLU A 79 -29.23 -21.08 -26.14
C GLU A 79 -27.90 -21.00 -26.89
N ASP A 80 -26.79 -20.76 -26.20
CA ASP A 80 -25.47 -21.20 -26.65
C ASP A 80 -24.54 -21.46 -25.45
N GLU A 81 -24.38 -22.75 -25.12
CA GLU A 81 -23.57 -23.25 -24.01
C GLU A 81 -22.07 -23.19 -24.36
N SER A 82 -21.45 -22.04 -24.08
CA SER A 82 -20.03 -22.00 -23.74
C SER A 82 -19.90 -21.82 -22.24
N GLU A 83 -19.19 -22.72 -21.57
CA GLU A 83 -19.00 -22.66 -20.12
C GLU A 83 -18.12 -21.44 -19.79
N ILE A 84 -18.77 -20.29 -19.56
CA ILE A 84 -18.12 -19.05 -19.16
C ILE A 84 -17.54 -19.27 -17.76
N VAL A 85 -16.23 -19.47 -17.67
CA VAL A 85 -15.52 -19.50 -16.40
C VAL A 85 -15.49 -18.08 -15.84
N VAL A 86 -16.47 -17.76 -14.97
CA VAL A 86 -16.58 -16.45 -14.32
C VAL A 86 -15.36 -16.23 -13.42
N PRO A 87 -14.65 -15.10 -13.54
CA PRO A 87 -13.55 -14.75 -12.63
C PRO A 87 -14.07 -14.73 -11.20
N GLN A 88 -13.47 -15.53 -10.32
CA GLN A 88 -13.87 -15.51 -8.91
C GLN A 88 -13.54 -14.15 -8.30
N PRO A 89 -14.54 -13.47 -7.69
CA PRO A 89 -14.31 -12.20 -7.03
C PRO A 89 -13.36 -12.34 -5.86
N THR A 90 -12.54 -11.33 -5.69
CA THR A 90 -11.54 -11.32 -4.63
C THR A 90 -12.11 -10.62 -3.40
N LYS A 91 -11.92 -11.22 -2.21
CA LYS A 91 -12.36 -10.65 -0.92
C LYS A 91 -11.34 -9.69 -0.29
N TYR A 92 -10.13 -9.66 -0.83
CA TYR A 92 -8.99 -8.92 -0.29
C TYR A 92 -8.49 -7.89 -1.29
N PHE A 93 -8.47 -6.62 -0.88
CA PHE A 93 -7.92 -5.55 -1.67
C PHE A 93 -6.64 -5.06 -1.01
N LEU A 94 -5.56 -5.07 -1.79
CA LEU A 94 -4.35 -4.37 -1.43
C LEU A 94 -4.50 -2.91 -1.89
N ALA A 95 -4.55 -1.99 -0.94
CA ALA A 95 -4.70 -0.56 -1.19
C ALA A 95 -3.40 0.18 -0.88
N PHE A 96 -3.04 1.12 -1.73
CA PHE A 96 -1.93 2.06 -1.52
C PHE A 96 -2.48 3.48 -1.38
N MET A 97 -2.07 4.16 -0.32
CA MET A 97 -2.49 5.52 -0.01
C MET A 97 -1.28 6.40 0.23
N ALA A 98 -1.19 7.53 -0.47
CA ALA A 98 -0.21 8.56 -0.22
C ALA A 98 -0.81 9.60 0.72
N THR A 99 -0.06 10.00 1.75
CA THR A 99 -0.45 11.05 2.68
C THR A 99 0.55 12.19 2.63
N THR A 100 0.10 13.42 2.43
CA THR A 100 0.98 14.59 2.41
C THR A 100 1.65 14.81 3.78
N LEU A 101 2.92 15.23 3.77
CA LEU A 101 3.70 15.52 4.98
C LEU A 101 3.64 16.98 5.40
N ASP A 102 2.81 17.79 4.73
CA ASP A 102 2.71 19.22 5.01
C ASP A 102 2.11 19.48 6.41
N ALA A 103 2.91 20.05 7.31
CA ALA A 103 2.51 20.41 8.67
C ALA A 103 1.65 21.67 8.76
N SER A 104 1.66 22.50 7.72
CA SER A 104 0.94 23.78 7.65
C SER A 104 -0.45 23.66 7.03
N SER A 105 -0.72 22.56 6.31
CA SER A 105 -2.01 22.29 5.69
C SER A 105 -2.71 21.07 6.30
N SER A 106 -3.99 20.90 5.99
CA SER A 106 -4.71 19.67 6.32
C SER A 106 -4.06 18.50 5.61
N LYS A 107 -3.71 17.42 6.34
CA LYS A 107 -3.23 16.18 5.75
C LYS A 107 -4.19 15.70 4.68
N GLN A 108 -3.68 15.52 3.47
CA GLN A 108 -4.44 15.00 2.34
C GLN A 108 -4.11 13.52 2.17
N HIS A 109 -5.16 12.71 2.08
CA HIS A 109 -5.06 11.28 1.80
C HIS A 109 -5.45 11.04 0.35
N ILE A 110 -4.51 10.54 -0.43
CA ILE A 110 -4.65 10.30 -1.86
C ILE A 110 -4.63 8.80 -2.08
N PHE A 111 -5.70 8.27 -2.66
CA PHE A 111 -5.74 6.88 -3.05
C PHE A 111 -4.91 6.69 -4.33
N VAL A 112 -3.86 5.88 -4.27
CA VAL A 112 -2.86 5.77 -5.34
C VAL A 112 -3.07 4.54 -6.20
N ALA A 113 -3.34 3.39 -5.58
CA ALA A 113 -3.56 2.15 -6.31
C ALA A 113 -4.44 1.18 -5.50
N ARG A 114 -5.23 0.38 -6.23
CA ARG A 114 -5.99 -0.75 -5.69
C ARG A 114 -5.67 -1.98 -6.50
N TYR A 115 -5.40 -3.10 -5.82
CA TYR A 115 -5.26 -4.39 -6.46
C TYR A 115 -6.20 -5.39 -5.80
N GLY A 116 -7.01 -6.07 -6.61
CA GLY A 116 -7.67 -7.28 -6.15
C GLY A 116 -6.64 -8.39 -6.01
N VAL A 117 -6.47 -8.94 -4.81
CA VAL A 117 -5.56 -10.05 -4.53
C VAL A 117 -6.31 -11.21 -3.88
N LYS A 118 -5.94 -12.45 -4.23
CA LYS A 118 -6.39 -13.64 -3.47
C LYS A 118 -5.56 -13.81 -2.20
N LYS A 119 -4.28 -13.50 -2.31
CA LYS A 119 -3.29 -13.45 -1.23
C LYS A 119 -2.17 -12.52 -1.68
N THR A 120 -1.78 -11.58 -0.83
CA THR A 120 -0.65 -10.71 -1.13
C THR A 120 0.64 -11.53 -1.22
N GLN A 121 1.43 -11.31 -2.27
CA GLN A 121 2.73 -11.96 -2.44
C GLN A 121 3.85 -10.92 -2.30
N TYR A 122 4.93 -11.28 -1.60
CA TYR A 122 6.05 -10.36 -1.37
C TYR A 122 6.73 -9.91 -2.68
N THR A 123 6.78 -10.76 -3.71
CA THR A 123 7.36 -10.44 -5.02
C THR A 123 6.56 -9.37 -5.74
N PHE A 124 5.23 -9.45 -5.64
CA PHE A 124 4.32 -8.44 -6.17
C PHE A 124 4.51 -7.11 -5.42
N LEU A 125 4.52 -7.14 -4.09
CA LEU A 125 4.74 -5.95 -3.25
C LEU A 125 6.07 -5.27 -3.57
N ALA A 126 7.19 -6.02 -3.58
CA ALA A 126 8.51 -5.49 -3.86
C ALA A 126 8.60 -4.77 -5.21
N ARG A 127 7.85 -5.25 -6.22
CA ARG A 127 7.73 -4.59 -7.52
C ARG A 127 6.96 -3.28 -7.41
N ARG A 128 5.80 -3.29 -6.74
CA ARG A 128 4.96 -2.09 -6.56
C ARG A 128 5.62 -1.02 -5.70
N LEU A 129 6.45 -1.40 -4.73
CA LEU A 129 7.28 -0.48 -3.96
C LEU A 129 8.27 0.29 -4.83
N LYS A 130 8.63 -0.19 -6.02
CA LYS A 130 9.49 0.56 -6.97
C LYS A 130 8.68 1.33 -8.02
N GLU A 131 7.59 0.74 -8.49
CA GLU A 131 6.78 1.35 -9.53
C GLU A 131 5.94 2.53 -9.03
N ILE A 132 5.30 2.40 -7.87
CA ILE A 132 4.39 3.42 -7.34
C ILE A 132 5.12 4.73 -7.02
N PRO A 133 6.28 4.74 -6.31
CA PRO A 133 7.05 5.96 -6.11
C PRO A 133 7.50 6.61 -7.43
N SER A 134 7.89 5.82 -8.43
CA SER A 134 8.24 6.35 -9.76
C SER A 134 7.05 7.05 -10.43
N LEU A 135 5.86 6.47 -10.33
CA LEU A 135 4.63 7.06 -10.87
C LEU A 135 4.26 8.35 -10.13
N LEU A 136 4.28 8.32 -8.79
CA LEU A 136 4.01 9.50 -7.96
C LEU A 136 4.98 10.65 -8.27
N PHE A 137 6.27 10.34 -8.48
CA PHE A 137 7.27 11.32 -8.89
C PHE A 137 6.92 11.98 -10.22
N ASN A 138 6.46 11.22 -11.21
CA ASN A 138 6.02 11.78 -12.50
C ASN A 138 4.81 12.72 -12.36
N HIS A 139 4.02 12.57 -11.30
CA HIS A 139 2.92 13.46 -10.94
C HIS A 139 3.32 14.58 -9.96
N GLY A 140 4.63 14.73 -9.71
CA GLY A 140 5.17 15.80 -8.88
C GLY A 140 5.21 15.48 -7.39
N PHE A 141 4.91 14.26 -6.95
CA PHE A 141 4.99 13.85 -5.55
C PHE A 141 6.29 13.11 -5.23
N ILE A 142 6.91 13.40 -4.09
CA ILE A 142 8.15 12.76 -3.64
C ILE A 142 7.81 11.81 -2.50
N VAL A 143 7.98 10.50 -2.72
CA VAL A 143 7.80 9.52 -1.64
C VAL A 143 9.06 9.49 -0.79
N SER A 144 8.95 9.86 0.48
CA SER A 144 10.11 9.82 1.41
C SER A 144 10.03 8.70 2.43
N GLN A 145 8.84 8.16 2.65
CA GLN A 145 8.67 7.03 3.53
C GLN A 145 7.59 6.07 3.01
N VAL A 146 7.79 4.80 3.29
CA VAL A 146 6.83 3.72 3.06
C VAL A 146 6.45 3.09 4.39
N GLY A 147 5.18 3.22 4.77
CA GLY A 147 4.59 2.59 5.94
C GLY A 147 3.96 1.24 5.61
N ASN A 148 4.20 0.23 6.43
CA ASN A 148 3.50 -1.05 6.36
C ASN A 148 3.25 -1.66 7.74
N ASP A 149 2.35 -2.64 7.76
CA ASP A 149 2.08 -3.45 8.94
C ASP A 149 3.16 -4.52 9.17
N GLY A 150 3.01 -5.27 10.25
CA GLY A 150 3.92 -6.34 10.61
C GLY A 150 3.69 -7.66 9.88
N ALA A 151 2.93 -7.77 8.78
CA ALA A 151 2.66 -9.05 8.12
C ALA A 151 3.94 -9.68 7.51
N VAL A 152 3.96 -11.02 7.37
CA VAL A 152 5.15 -11.77 6.90
C VAL A 152 5.57 -11.32 5.50
N GLU A 153 4.59 -11.18 4.62
CA GLU A 153 4.77 -10.77 3.24
C GLU A 153 5.30 -9.33 3.14
N ASN A 154 4.82 -8.42 4.00
CA ASN A 154 5.27 -7.02 4.07
C ASN A 154 6.72 -6.91 4.56
N ARG A 155 7.06 -7.65 5.63
CA ARG A 155 8.45 -7.73 6.13
C ARG A 155 9.39 -8.31 5.06
N THR A 156 8.94 -9.32 4.33
CA THR A 156 9.75 -9.96 3.29
C THR A 156 9.96 -9.02 2.12
N ALA A 157 8.91 -8.36 1.63
CA ALA A 157 8.98 -7.34 0.58
C ALA A 157 9.91 -6.19 0.97
N THR A 158 9.84 -5.73 2.23
CA THR A 158 10.73 -4.71 2.79
C THR A 158 12.18 -5.15 2.74
N LYS A 159 12.50 -6.34 3.26
CA LYS A 159 13.87 -6.87 3.28
C LYS A 159 14.49 -7.01 1.89
N VAL A 160 13.73 -7.50 0.91
CA VAL A 160 14.25 -7.68 -0.47
C VAL A 160 14.35 -6.36 -1.25
N THR A 161 13.62 -5.33 -0.82
CA THR A 161 13.64 -4.03 -1.48
C THR A 161 14.70 -3.11 -0.89
N ALA A 162 14.97 -3.25 0.42
CA ALA A 162 15.91 -2.40 1.13
C ALA A 162 17.34 -2.55 0.61
N ASN A 163 17.99 -1.42 0.38
CA ASN A 163 19.39 -1.35 -0.04
C ASN A 163 20.17 -0.21 0.62
N ILE A 164 19.57 0.46 1.61
CA ILE A 164 20.24 1.46 2.44
C ILE A 164 20.43 0.86 3.83
N LEU A 165 21.68 0.71 4.26
CA LEU A 165 22.00 0.32 5.62
C LEU A 165 22.00 1.52 6.56
N ALA A 166 21.58 1.32 7.81
CA ALA A 166 21.61 2.36 8.83
C ALA A 166 23.05 2.87 9.06
N SER A 167 24.02 1.95 9.03
CA SER A 167 25.45 2.23 9.17
C SER A 167 26.02 3.13 8.05
N GLU A 168 25.43 3.12 6.86
CA GLU A 168 25.86 3.94 5.73
C GLU A 168 25.23 5.33 5.77
N TYR A 169 23.94 5.40 6.10
CA TYR A 169 23.18 6.65 5.99
C TYR A 169 23.22 7.51 7.25
N LEU A 170 23.07 6.92 8.44
CA LEU A 170 22.94 7.70 9.68
C LEU A 170 24.17 8.55 10.02
N PRO A 171 25.42 8.12 9.76
CA PRO A 171 26.61 8.96 9.98
C PRO A 171 26.64 10.24 9.14
N THR A 172 25.84 10.33 8.06
CA THR A 172 25.70 11.56 7.27
C THR A 172 24.80 12.60 7.93
N LYS A 173 24.05 12.22 8.98
CA LYS A 173 23.05 13.04 9.67
C LYS A 173 23.33 13.23 11.16
N PHE A 174 24.00 12.26 11.78
CA PHE A 174 24.26 12.22 13.22
C PHE A 174 25.76 12.06 13.49
N THR A 175 26.20 12.55 14.65
CA THR A 175 27.58 12.42 15.11
C THR A 175 27.88 11.00 15.60
N ALA A 176 29.17 10.62 15.62
CA ALA A 176 29.59 9.32 16.14
C ALA A 176 29.20 9.11 17.61
N GLN A 177 29.14 10.18 18.41
CA GLN A 177 28.73 10.12 19.81
C GLN A 177 27.23 9.79 19.94
N GLU A 178 26.37 10.40 19.11
CA GLU A 178 24.93 10.12 19.09
C GLU A 178 24.59 8.70 18.64
N LEU A 179 25.45 8.10 17.81
CA LEU A 179 25.30 6.74 17.31
C LEU A 179 25.98 5.67 18.19
N SER A 180 26.73 6.10 19.21
CA SER A 180 27.53 5.19 20.05
C SER A 180 26.65 4.17 20.77
N GLY A 181 26.96 2.88 20.59
CA GLY A 181 26.26 1.77 21.24
C GLY A 181 24.99 1.30 20.51
N LEU A 182 24.60 1.92 19.40
CA LEU A 182 23.49 1.45 18.56
C LEU A 182 23.96 0.34 17.61
N ASN A 183 23.17 -0.73 17.48
CA ASN A 183 23.37 -1.69 16.40
C ASN A 183 22.86 -1.06 15.10
N LEU A 184 23.77 -0.72 14.17
CA LEU A 184 23.44 -0.08 12.88
C LEU A 184 23.48 -1.04 11.69
N ASP A 185 23.69 -2.34 11.93
CA ASP A 185 23.74 -3.35 10.87
C ASP A 185 22.33 -3.85 10.52
N PHE A 186 21.49 -2.92 10.05
CA PHE A 186 20.15 -3.24 9.59
C PHE A 186 19.71 -2.32 8.44
N PRO A 187 18.93 -2.84 7.48
CA PRO A 187 18.38 -2.04 6.40
C PRO A 187 17.29 -1.08 6.90
N ILE A 188 17.34 0.18 6.45
CA ILE A 188 16.38 1.23 6.85
C ILE A 188 15.53 1.76 5.71
N GLY A 189 15.87 1.43 4.47
CA GLY A 189 15.22 2.03 3.32
C GLY A 189 15.80 1.56 1.99
N TYR A 190 15.37 2.22 0.93
CA TYR A 190 15.90 2.03 -0.40
C TYR A 190 15.97 3.35 -1.15
N TYR A 191 16.88 3.42 -2.11
CA TYR A 191 17.00 4.59 -2.98
C TYR A 191 15.84 4.71 -3.98
N HIS A 192 15.44 5.95 -4.26
CA HIS A 192 14.32 6.24 -5.13
C HIS A 192 14.56 5.63 -6.54
N PRO A 193 13.58 4.91 -7.10
CA PRO A 193 13.74 4.15 -8.34
C PRO A 193 13.88 5.02 -9.61
N ASN A 194 13.45 6.29 -9.56
CA ASN A 194 13.56 7.22 -10.69
C ASN A 194 15.03 7.62 -10.96
N PRO A 195 15.58 7.42 -12.18
CA PRO A 195 16.96 7.75 -12.53
C PRO A 195 17.39 9.20 -12.26
N GLY A 196 16.48 10.17 -12.40
CA GLY A 196 16.76 11.58 -12.14
C GLY A 196 16.76 11.96 -10.66
N PHE A 197 16.40 11.02 -9.78
CA PHE A 197 16.24 11.24 -8.34
C PHE A 197 16.84 10.10 -7.50
N LYS A 198 17.76 9.33 -8.09
CA LYS A 198 18.30 8.07 -7.54
C LYS A 198 18.95 8.19 -6.17
N GLU A 199 19.45 9.36 -5.78
CA GLU A 199 20.11 9.53 -4.48
C GLU A 199 19.12 9.83 -3.36
N HIS A 200 17.85 10.07 -3.68
CA HIS A 200 16.84 10.34 -2.66
C HIS A 200 16.47 9.04 -1.91
N PRO A 201 16.63 8.99 -0.58
CA PRO A 201 16.28 7.82 0.19
C PRO A 201 14.77 7.75 0.45
N ILE A 202 14.22 6.54 0.37
CA ILE A 202 12.87 6.20 0.82
C ILE A 202 12.99 5.28 2.03
N PHE A 203 12.55 5.75 3.19
CA PHE A 203 12.67 4.99 4.43
C PHE A 203 11.47 4.08 4.67
N PHE A 204 11.71 2.92 5.27
CA PHE A 204 10.64 2.09 5.77
C PHE A 204 10.21 2.56 7.15
N SER A 205 8.91 2.65 7.38
CA SER A 205 8.31 2.87 8.69
C SER A 205 7.37 1.73 9.03
N GLY A 206 7.38 1.29 10.29
CA GLY A 206 6.40 0.34 10.80
C GLY A 206 5.19 1.07 11.36
N ASP A 207 4.02 0.45 11.26
CA ASP A 207 2.82 0.95 11.94
C ASP A 207 2.98 0.86 13.47
N MET A 208 3.21 2.02 14.10
CA MET A 208 3.48 2.13 15.53
C MET A 208 2.32 1.60 16.41
N PRO A 209 1.03 1.86 16.12
CA PRO A 209 -0.09 1.23 16.82
C PRO A 209 -0.02 -0.31 16.85
N HIS A 210 0.32 -0.97 15.74
CA HIS A 210 0.51 -2.42 15.72
C HIS A 210 1.70 -2.87 16.58
N LEU A 211 2.80 -2.12 16.60
CA LEU A 211 3.94 -2.40 17.47
C LEU A 211 3.55 -2.25 18.96
N VAL A 212 2.89 -1.16 19.34
CA VAL A 212 2.42 -0.93 20.71
C VAL A 212 1.47 -2.04 21.15
N LYS A 213 0.52 -2.47 20.31
CA LYS A 213 -0.37 -3.60 20.60
C LYS A 213 0.42 -4.90 20.83
N ARG A 214 1.43 -5.19 20.00
CA ARG A 214 2.26 -6.39 20.15
C ARG A 214 3.08 -6.37 21.44
N TYR A 215 3.75 -5.26 21.76
CA TYR A 215 4.55 -5.15 22.98
C TYR A 215 3.70 -5.04 24.25
N GLY A 216 2.55 -4.37 24.17
CA GLY A 216 1.55 -4.35 25.25
C GLY A 216 0.89 -5.71 25.48
N MET A 217 0.73 -6.54 24.44
CA MET A 217 0.33 -7.94 24.61
C MET A 217 1.44 -8.77 25.24
N HIS A 218 2.70 -8.64 24.80
CA HIS A 218 3.79 -9.40 25.39
C HIS A 218 3.96 -9.14 26.88
N SER A 219 3.80 -7.90 27.35
CA SER A 219 3.80 -7.61 28.80
C SER A 219 2.64 -8.29 29.54
N ILE A 220 1.47 -8.42 28.92
CA ILE A 220 0.31 -9.13 29.49
C ILE A 220 0.50 -10.66 29.45
N THR A 221 1.01 -11.23 28.36
CA THR A 221 1.23 -12.69 28.24
C THR A 221 2.37 -13.16 29.14
N SER A 222 3.41 -12.35 29.34
CA SER A 222 4.48 -12.61 30.32
C SER A 222 3.99 -12.55 31.76
N LEU A 223 3.03 -11.67 32.07
CA LEU A 223 2.35 -11.63 33.38
C LEU A 223 1.39 -12.82 33.57
N GLY A 224 0.73 -13.28 32.50
CA GLY A 224 -0.14 -14.46 32.51
C GLY A 224 0.61 -15.78 32.71
N LEU A 225 1.80 -15.93 32.11
CA LEU A 225 2.65 -17.11 32.32
C LEU A 225 3.25 -17.17 33.74
N LEU A 226 3.53 -16.03 34.38
CA LEU A 226 3.96 -15.97 35.78
C LEU A 226 2.85 -16.30 36.79
N HIS A 227 1.57 -16.26 36.39
CA HIS A 227 0.44 -16.63 37.25
C HIS A 227 0.03 -18.10 37.11
N PHE A 228 0.47 -18.82 36.06
CA PHE A 228 0.12 -20.23 35.87
C PHE A 228 1.17 -21.22 36.37
N GLU A 229 2.38 -20.79 36.74
CA GLU A 229 3.42 -21.65 37.34
C GLU A 229 3.45 -21.58 38.88
N ARG A 230 2.44 -20.99 39.53
CA ARG A 230 2.38 -20.84 40.99
C ARG A 230 1.45 -21.80 41.74
N ASP A 231 0.73 -22.67 41.01
CA ASP A 231 -0.16 -23.69 41.58
C ASP A 231 0.07 -25.08 40.95
N SER A 232 1.32 -25.57 41.02
CA SER A 232 1.64 -26.99 40.84
C SER A 232 2.78 -27.42 41.77
#